data_AF-A0A5J4UWT2-F1
#
_entry.id   AF-A0A5J4UWT2-F1
#
_cell.length_a   1.000
_cell.length_b   1.000
_cell.length_c   1.000
_cell.angle_alpha   90.00
_cell.angle_beta   90.00
_cell.angle_gamma   90.00
#
_symmetry.space_group_name_H-M   'P 1'
#
loop_
_entity.id
_entity.type
_entity.pdbx_description
1 polymer ?
#
loop_
_entity_poly.entity_id
_entity_poly.type
_entity_poly.pdbx_seq_one_letter_code
_entity_poly.pdbx_strand_id
1 'polypeptide(L)'
;MLFAFLLLYSQLNAQDSDCSGDDSDQLPCKCTKKYHPTDCTCPEDPAELLGIPANNCPCLSTDDPRAGIHCPPFYCVAKDIPTDCVCDSNPNSQYPPITCQSENKCTSSSSEAVDSGWCTCTGSNHPTGCTCPEDLGELLGIPNNTCSCLSFGDPRAGNGECPAYCTEQDTSTSGCVCPLIVSDNATIPQDCIEQTKKCSNAQLQDLIGIPVSICSCLPAGDPRAGNLCPSYCTSKDTPTDCVCQSGTKGSYPKDKCEEDKRDPIQPYIDCPTKPTIDTPESECRCPIIRHSDEWNEDPRTAEGGICADSGLIKVIQTVVFVVIIIPILVLV
;
A
#
# COMPACT_ATOMS: atom_id res chain seq x y z
N MET A 1 14.31 -51.34 -11.90
CA MET A 1 13.68 -49.99 -11.93
C MET A 1 12.91 -49.65 -10.65
N LEU A 2 12.15 -50.57 -10.03
CA LEU A 2 11.47 -50.28 -8.75
C LEU A 2 12.40 -49.96 -7.56
N PHE A 3 13.58 -50.60 -7.48
CA PHE A 3 14.52 -50.38 -6.37
C PHE A 3 15.22 -49.00 -6.40
N ALA A 4 15.35 -48.37 -7.58
CA ALA A 4 15.90 -47.02 -7.69
C ALA A 4 14.89 -45.95 -7.26
N PHE A 5 13.58 -46.20 -7.45
CA PHE A 5 12.51 -45.32 -6.97
C PHE A 5 12.38 -45.32 -5.45
N LEU A 6 12.59 -46.46 -4.79
CA LEU A 6 12.57 -46.54 -3.32
C LEU A 6 13.75 -45.80 -2.67
N LEU A 7 14.94 -45.83 -3.29
CA LEU A 7 16.12 -45.11 -2.77
C LEU A 7 16.02 -43.59 -2.97
N LEU A 8 15.39 -43.12 -4.05
CA LEU A 8 15.08 -41.70 -4.24
C LEU A 8 13.96 -41.20 -3.30
N TYR A 9 12.99 -42.05 -2.95
CA TYR A 9 11.93 -41.69 -1.99
C TYR A 9 12.44 -41.58 -0.55
N SER A 10 13.47 -42.35 -0.17
CA SER A 10 14.11 -42.26 1.15
C SER A 10 15.05 -41.06 1.32
N GLN A 11 15.51 -40.42 0.24
CA GLN A 11 16.30 -39.17 0.34
C GLN A 11 15.44 -37.89 0.31
N LEU A 12 14.15 -38.01 0.03
CA LEU A 12 13.18 -36.91 0.10
C LEU A 12 12.47 -36.80 1.46
N ASN A 13 12.78 -37.70 2.40
CA ASN A 13 12.27 -37.69 3.78
C ASN A 13 13.44 -37.71 4.78
N ALA A 14 14.41 -36.80 4.63
CA ALA A 14 15.27 -36.46 5.76
C ALA A 14 14.38 -35.79 6.80
N GLN A 15 14.02 -36.57 7.80
CA GLN A 15 13.04 -36.26 8.81
C GLN A 15 13.52 -35.07 9.64
N ASP A 16 12.73 -34.01 9.61
CA ASP A 16 12.78 -32.81 10.44
C ASP A 16 12.59 -33.18 11.92
N SER A 17 13.62 -33.77 12.53
CA SER A 17 13.58 -34.24 13.92
C SER A 17 14.10 -33.17 14.87
N ASP A 18 13.43 -33.03 16.02
CA ASP A 18 13.85 -32.17 17.12
C ASP A 18 15.23 -32.56 17.66
N CYS A 19 16.10 -31.58 17.87
CA CYS A 19 17.41 -31.80 18.47
C CYS A 19 17.25 -32.42 19.88
N SER A 20 18.02 -33.47 20.19
CA SER A 20 17.91 -34.24 21.44
C SER A 20 19.21 -34.25 22.27
N GLY A 21 20.20 -33.44 21.90
CA GLY A 21 21.50 -33.29 22.57
C GLY A 21 22.25 -32.05 22.10
N ASP A 22 23.39 -31.75 22.73
CA ASP A 22 24.27 -30.60 22.39
C ASP A 22 25.28 -30.92 21.26
N ASP A 23 25.21 -32.11 20.66
CA ASP A 23 26.22 -32.63 19.73
C ASP A 23 25.90 -32.29 18.28
N SER A 24 26.90 -31.83 17.51
CA SER A 24 26.77 -31.41 16.10
C SER A 24 26.45 -32.55 15.14
N ASP A 25 26.57 -33.80 15.60
CA ASP A 25 26.36 -35.01 14.81
C ASP A 25 24.88 -35.27 14.46
N GLN A 26 23.94 -34.45 14.99
CA GLN A 26 22.50 -34.54 14.72
C GLN A 26 21.99 -33.56 13.67
N LEU A 27 22.87 -32.79 13.01
CA LEU A 27 22.44 -31.87 11.95
C LEU A 27 22.10 -32.62 10.64
N PRO A 28 21.01 -32.25 9.93
CA PRO A 28 20.06 -31.18 10.25
C PRO A 28 19.00 -31.61 11.29
N CYS A 29 18.84 -30.83 12.37
CA CYS A 29 17.77 -30.97 13.38
C CYS A 29 17.09 -29.64 13.68
N LYS A 30 15.84 -29.69 14.18
CA LYS A 30 15.05 -28.51 14.56
C LYS A 30 15.38 -28.09 16.01
N CYS A 31 15.68 -26.81 16.21
CA CYS A 31 15.99 -26.26 17.52
C CYS A 31 14.81 -26.45 18.48
N THR A 32 15.10 -26.78 19.74
CA THR A 32 14.10 -26.82 20.81
C THR A 32 14.52 -25.93 21.98
N LYS A 33 13.57 -25.61 22.85
CA LYS A 33 13.85 -24.91 24.12
C LYS A 33 14.96 -25.57 24.95
N LYS A 34 15.10 -26.89 24.87
CA LYS A 34 16.09 -27.64 25.65
C LYS A 34 17.42 -27.85 24.91
N TYR A 35 17.38 -28.01 23.58
CA TYR A 35 18.54 -28.32 22.76
C TYR A 35 18.56 -27.43 21.51
N HIS A 36 19.53 -26.54 21.44
CA HIS A 36 19.71 -25.56 20.38
C HIS A 36 21.21 -25.44 20.07
N PRO A 37 21.83 -26.47 19.46
CA PRO A 37 23.22 -26.37 19.02
C PRO A 37 23.35 -25.28 17.94
N THR A 38 24.59 -24.87 17.67
CA THR A 38 24.87 -23.98 16.53
C THR A 38 24.39 -24.64 15.23
N ASP A 39 23.80 -23.86 14.31
CA ASP A 39 23.30 -24.29 12.99
C ASP A 39 22.07 -25.23 12.99
N CYS A 40 21.34 -25.35 14.12
CA CYS A 40 20.02 -26.00 14.09
C CYS A 40 19.00 -25.18 13.27
N THR A 41 18.01 -25.86 12.70
CA THR A 41 16.93 -25.21 11.95
C THR A 41 15.90 -24.64 12.92
N CYS A 42 15.54 -23.37 12.75
CA CYS A 42 14.60 -22.71 13.64
C CYS A 42 13.16 -23.19 13.44
N PRO A 43 12.37 -23.29 14.52
CA PRO A 43 10.94 -23.51 14.42
C PRO A 43 10.22 -22.47 13.57
N GLU A 44 9.28 -22.93 12.73
CA GLU A 44 8.37 -22.05 11.99
C GLU A 44 7.23 -21.53 12.87
N ASP A 45 6.80 -22.30 13.88
CA ASP A 45 5.81 -21.85 14.86
C ASP A 45 6.49 -20.86 15.84
N PRO A 46 6.08 -19.59 15.86
CA PRO A 46 6.67 -18.60 16.76
C PRO A 46 6.65 -19.05 18.21
N ALA A 47 5.58 -19.72 18.67
CA ALA A 47 5.43 -20.15 20.06
C ALA A 47 6.57 -21.09 20.51
N GLU A 48 7.15 -21.86 19.59
CA GLU A 48 8.25 -22.80 19.87
C GLU A 48 9.61 -22.09 20.01
N LEU A 49 9.73 -20.82 19.61
CA LEU A 49 10.93 -20.02 19.83
C LEU A 49 11.14 -19.66 21.31
N LEU A 50 10.11 -19.77 22.16
CA LEU A 50 10.22 -19.42 23.58
C LEU A 50 11.33 -20.20 24.30
N GLY A 51 12.37 -19.47 24.70
CA GLY A 51 13.54 -20.02 25.38
C GLY A 51 14.66 -20.50 24.46
N ILE A 52 14.56 -20.26 23.15
CA ILE A 52 15.65 -20.41 22.18
C ILE A 52 16.39 -19.06 22.05
N PRO A 53 17.71 -18.99 22.31
CA PRO A 53 18.48 -17.76 22.20
C PRO A 53 18.47 -17.13 20.80
N ALA A 54 18.54 -15.79 20.73
CA ALA A 54 18.52 -15.03 19.47
C ALA A 54 19.72 -15.30 18.55
N ASN A 55 20.85 -15.73 19.11
CA ASN A 55 22.05 -16.12 18.36
C ASN A 55 21.94 -17.50 17.70
N ASN A 56 21.01 -18.35 18.17
CA ASN A 56 20.72 -19.64 17.54
C ASN A 56 19.58 -19.50 16.54
N CYS A 57 18.55 -18.74 16.91
CA CYS A 57 17.44 -18.41 16.03
C CYS A 57 17.24 -16.91 15.98
N PRO A 58 17.46 -16.26 14.82
CA PRO A 58 17.20 -14.84 14.65
C PRO A 58 15.82 -14.45 15.14
N CYS A 59 15.71 -13.23 15.66
CA CYS A 59 14.43 -12.69 16.10
C CYS A 59 13.48 -12.51 14.91
N LEU A 60 12.21 -12.82 15.09
CA LEU A 60 11.19 -12.53 14.10
C LEU A 60 10.94 -11.01 14.06
N SER A 61 10.56 -10.51 12.89
CA SER A 61 10.19 -9.10 12.70
C SER A 61 8.77 -8.78 13.17
N THR A 62 7.99 -9.79 13.59
CA THR A 62 6.60 -9.70 14.06
C THR A 62 6.32 -10.79 15.09
N ASP A 63 5.54 -10.50 16.12
CA ASP A 63 5.02 -11.49 17.08
C ASP A 63 6.08 -12.49 17.63
N ASP A 64 7.37 -12.11 17.68
CA ASP A 64 8.39 -12.97 18.32
C ASP A 64 8.06 -13.07 19.82
N PRO A 65 7.76 -14.26 20.37
CA PRO A 65 7.38 -14.35 21.77
C PRO A 65 8.55 -14.12 22.73
N ARG A 66 9.77 -13.94 22.20
CA ARG A 66 10.97 -13.54 22.95
C ARG A 66 11.20 -12.03 22.93
N ALA A 67 10.37 -11.25 22.22
CA ALA A 67 10.48 -9.79 22.14
C ALA A 67 10.50 -9.17 23.55
N GLY A 68 11.47 -8.28 23.78
CA GLY A 68 11.64 -7.60 25.07
C GLY A 68 12.28 -8.43 26.19
N ILE A 69 12.62 -9.70 25.94
CA ILE A 69 13.39 -10.53 26.87
C ILE A 69 14.75 -10.89 26.25
N HIS A 70 14.71 -11.62 25.13
CA HIS A 70 15.90 -12.12 24.43
C HIS A 70 16.01 -11.59 23.00
N CYS A 71 14.98 -10.92 22.50
CA CYS A 71 14.96 -10.25 21.22
C CYS A 71 14.79 -8.73 21.43
N PRO A 72 15.76 -7.91 21.01
CA PRO A 72 15.64 -6.46 21.04
C PRO A 72 14.82 -5.93 19.86
N PRO A 73 14.09 -4.82 20.06
CA PRO A 73 13.39 -4.39 21.26
C PRO A 73 11.93 -4.91 21.29
N PHE A 74 11.16 -4.50 22.29
CA PHE A 74 9.73 -4.73 22.33
C PHE A 74 9.06 -4.17 21.07
N TYR A 75 7.94 -4.76 20.64
CA TYR A 75 7.09 -4.14 19.64
C TYR A 75 6.34 -2.95 20.24
N CYS A 76 6.28 -1.85 19.51
CA CYS A 76 5.50 -0.69 19.92
C CYS A 76 4.02 -1.05 19.99
N VAL A 77 3.37 -0.78 21.12
CA VAL A 77 1.90 -0.90 21.29
C VAL A 77 1.20 0.46 21.20
N ALA A 78 1.99 1.53 21.25
CA ALA A 78 1.63 2.90 20.94
C ALA A 78 2.94 3.68 20.66
N LYS A 79 2.82 4.97 20.31
CA LYS A 79 3.98 5.85 20.12
C LYS A 79 4.95 5.80 21.31
N ASP A 80 6.19 5.39 21.05
CA ASP A 80 7.28 5.28 22.03
C ASP A 80 6.93 4.45 23.28
N ILE A 81 5.99 3.50 23.15
CA ILE A 81 5.52 2.65 24.26
C ILE A 81 5.66 1.17 23.90
N PRO A 82 6.50 0.41 24.63
CA PRO A 82 7.46 0.91 25.63
C PRO A 82 8.53 1.79 24.97
N THR A 83 9.25 2.60 25.75
CA THR A 83 10.37 3.40 25.22
C THR A 83 11.32 2.49 24.47
N ASP A 84 11.89 2.98 23.37
CA ASP A 84 12.87 2.25 22.57
C ASP A 84 12.30 0.99 21.86
N CYS A 85 11.00 0.98 21.58
CA CYS A 85 10.34 -0.11 20.85
C CYS A 85 10.58 -0.05 19.33
N VAL A 86 10.39 -1.19 18.65
CA VAL A 86 10.38 -1.29 17.18
C VAL A 86 8.96 -1.44 16.65
N CYS A 87 8.74 -0.95 15.45
CA CYS A 87 7.47 -1.17 14.77
C CYS A 87 7.33 -2.62 14.32
N ASP A 88 6.26 -3.27 14.79
CA ASP A 88 5.84 -4.57 14.30
C ASP A 88 5.47 -4.44 12.82
N SER A 89 5.96 -5.35 11.98
CA SER A 89 5.62 -5.40 10.55
C SER A 89 4.32 -6.16 10.24
N ASN A 90 3.64 -6.72 11.25
CA ASN A 90 2.36 -7.39 11.10
C ASN A 90 1.25 -6.37 10.76
N PRO A 91 0.57 -6.50 9.60
CA PRO A 91 -0.53 -5.60 9.23
C PRO A 91 -1.70 -5.54 10.22
N ASN A 92 -1.84 -6.56 11.06
CA ASN A 92 -2.88 -6.67 12.08
C ASN A 92 -2.39 -6.38 13.50
N SER A 93 -1.18 -5.82 13.66
CA SER A 93 -0.65 -5.48 14.98
C SER A 93 -1.55 -4.45 15.69
N GLN A 94 -1.50 -4.45 17.03
CA GLN A 94 -2.27 -3.50 17.85
C GLN A 94 -1.97 -2.04 17.49
N TYR A 95 -0.74 -1.77 17.07
CA TYR A 95 -0.28 -0.47 16.62
C TYR A 95 0.20 -0.58 15.17
N PRO A 96 -0.67 -0.25 14.19
CA PRO A 96 -0.45 -0.59 12.79
C PRO A 96 0.94 -0.15 12.27
N PRO A 97 1.61 -0.97 11.44
CA PRO A 97 3.00 -0.72 11.03
C PRO A 97 3.21 0.68 10.44
N ILE A 98 2.31 1.10 9.55
CA ILE A 98 2.37 2.43 8.89
C ILE A 98 2.23 3.56 9.92
N THR A 99 1.28 3.45 10.85
CA THR A 99 1.11 4.44 11.92
C THR A 99 2.35 4.49 12.79
N CYS A 100 2.86 3.33 13.22
CA CYS A 100 4.07 3.25 14.03
C CYS A 100 5.28 3.90 13.35
N GLN A 101 5.58 3.53 12.10
CA GLN A 101 6.72 4.11 11.36
C GLN A 101 6.56 5.61 11.10
N SER A 102 5.32 6.07 10.90
CA SER A 102 5.05 7.51 10.74
C SER A 102 5.31 8.30 12.02
N GLU A 103 5.12 7.69 13.20
CA GLU A 103 5.25 8.38 14.48
C GLU A 103 6.59 8.15 15.19
N ASN A 104 7.28 7.05 14.91
CA ASN A 104 8.56 6.66 15.51
C ASN A 104 9.75 7.33 14.79
N LYS A 105 9.79 8.67 14.83
CA LYS A 105 10.83 9.47 14.18
C LYS A 105 12.08 9.61 15.06
N CYS A 106 13.26 9.51 14.46
CA CYS A 106 14.52 9.72 15.18
C CYS A 106 14.63 11.13 15.76
N THR A 107 15.05 11.21 17.03
CA THR A 107 15.41 12.47 17.71
C THR A 107 16.91 12.67 17.87
N SER A 108 17.69 11.59 17.76
CA SER A 108 19.15 11.60 17.80
C SER A 108 19.73 12.39 16.64
N SER A 109 20.88 13.04 16.88
CA SER A 109 21.57 13.85 15.88
C SER A 109 22.04 12.97 14.72
N SER A 110 22.11 13.52 13.50
CA SER A 110 22.67 12.84 12.32
C SER A 110 24.14 12.41 12.47
N SER A 111 24.87 12.95 13.46
CA SER A 111 26.24 12.55 13.78
C SER A 111 26.34 11.34 14.72
N GLU A 112 25.22 10.86 15.25
CA GLU A 112 25.15 9.76 16.21
C GLU A 112 24.87 8.43 15.50
N ALA A 113 24.85 7.35 16.28
CA ALA A 113 24.42 6.04 15.84
C ALA A 113 23.28 5.56 16.72
N VAL A 114 22.33 4.87 16.10
CA VAL A 114 21.22 4.17 16.76
C VAL A 114 21.24 2.72 16.31
N ASP A 115 20.67 1.85 17.13
CA ASP A 115 20.50 0.46 16.73
C ASP A 115 19.52 0.36 15.55
N SER A 116 19.76 -0.60 14.66
CA SER A 116 18.97 -0.73 13.44
C SER A 116 17.51 -1.05 13.75
N GLY A 117 16.59 -0.34 13.10
CA GLY A 117 15.14 -0.52 13.28
C GLY A 117 14.49 0.37 14.34
N TRP A 118 15.27 1.03 15.20
CA TRP A 118 14.76 1.71 16.38
C TRP A 118 13.95 2.97 16.10
N CYS A 119 14.31 3.70 15.06
CA CYS A 119 13.60 4.90 14.67
C CYS A 119 13.73 5.13 13.16
N THR A 120 12.76 5.85 12.62
CA THR A 120 12.72 6.25 11.21
C THR A 120 13.45 7.57 11.02
N CYS A 121 14.36 7.61 10.05
CA CYS A 121 15.12 8.79 9.68
C CYS A 121 14.20 9.96 9.31
N THR A 122 14.66 11.18 9.57
CA THR A 122 14.01 12.41 9.10
C THR A 122 15.02 13.31 8.39
N GLY A 123 14.53 14.30 7.65
CA GLY A 123 15.41 15.28 6.98
C GLY A 123 16.34 16.06 7.92
N SER A 124 16.08 16.09 9.23
CA SER A 124 16.96 16.76 10.22
C SER A 124 17.72 15.80 11.14
N ASN A 125 17.20 14.59 11.36
CA ASN A 125 17.76 13.59 12.25
C ASN A 125 17.87 12.25 11.51
N HIS A 126 19.07 11.92 11.06
CA HIS A 126 19.37 10.71 10.30
C HIS A 126 20.66 10.05 10.80
N PRO A 127 20.70 9.59 12.07
CA PRO A 127 21.85 8.90 12.64
C PRO A 127 22.17 7.61 11.87
N THR A 128 23.40 7.13 12.00
CA THR A 128 23.78 5.83 11.42
C THR A 128 22.90 4.73 12.03
N GLY A 129 22.27 3.90 11.19
CA GLY A 129 21.42 2.79 11.62
C GLY A 129 19.90 3.08 11.62
N CYS A 130 19.47 4.32 11.41
CA CYS A 130 18.03 4.61 11.30
C CYS A 130 17.39 3.94 10.07
N THR A 131 16.09 3.66 10.17
CA THR A 131 15.28 3.08 9.08
C THR A 131 14.84 4.19 8.14
N CYS A 132 14.98 4.00 6.83
CA CYS A 132 14.50 4.98 5.85
C CYS A 132 12.97 5.05 5.83
N PRO A 133 12.38 6.25 5.69
CA PRO A 133 10.93 6.39 5.60
C PRO A 133 10.38 5.78 4.30
N GLU A 134 9.18 5.18 4.39
CA GLU A 134 8.45 4.68 3.22
C GLU A 134 7.72 5.81 2.47
N ASP A 135 7.32 6.87 3.18
CA ASP A 135 6.76 8.05 2.54
C ASP A 135 7.86 8.77 1.75
N LEU A 136 7.62 8.94 0.45
CA LEU A 136 8.59 9.55 -0.45
C LEU A 136 8.95 10.96 -0.01
N GLY A 137 7.96 11.77 0.39
CA GLY A 137 8.16 13.16 0.78
C GLY A 137 9.10 13.32 1.97
N GLU A 138 9.13 12.34 2.87
CA GLU A 138 10.01 12.33 4.04
C GLU A 138 11.48 11.99 3.73
N LEU A 139 11.79 11.49 2.53
CA LEU A 139 13.18 11.31 2.09
C LEU A 139 13.91 12.65 1.90
N LEU A 140 13.19 13.77 1.75
CA LEU A 140 13.79 15.08 1.57
C LEU A 140 14.68 15.47 2.76
N GLY A 141 15.92 15.87 2.46
CA GLY A 141 16.93 16.22 3.46
C GLY A 141 17.68 15.03 4.06
N ILE A 142 17.37 13.80 3.64
CA ILE A 142 18.12 12.60 4.04
C ILE A 142 19.18 12.27 2.97
N PRO A 143 20.47 12.23 3.32
CA PRO A 143 21.55 11.94 2.37
C PRO A 143 21.47 10.55 1.71
N ASN A 144 22.03 10.42 0.51
CA ASN A 144 22.03 9.15 -0.25
C ASN A 144 22.82 8.00 0.42
N ASN A 145 23.81 8.34 1.24
CA ASN A 145 24.66 7.39 1.94
C ASN A 145 23.99 6.87 3.21
N THR A 146 22.95 7.56 3.71
CA THR A 146 22.07 7.06 4.76
C THR A 146 20.92 6.27 4.14
N CYS A 147 20.20 6.88 3.20
CA CYS A 147 19.08 6.25 2.50
C CYS A 147 19.37 6.23 1.01
N SER A 148 19.62 5.03 0.47
CA SER A 148 19.91 4.84 -0.95
C SER A 148 18.85 5.50 -1.84
N CYS A 149 19.29 6.03 -2.98
CA CYS A 149 18.37 6.62 -3.94
C CYS A 149 17.39 5.58 -4.47
N LEU A 150 16.11 5.96 -4.57
CA LEU A 150 15.12 5.09 -5.18
C LEU A 150 15.40 4.94 -6.68
N SER A 151 14.76 3.96 -7.29
CA SER A 151 14.94 3.64 -8.70
C SER A 151 14.07 4.49 -9.65
N PHE A 152 13.16 5.27 -9.10
CA PHE A 152 12.26 6.21 -9.76
C PHE A 152 11.67 7.11 -8.66
N GLY A 153 11.18 8.29 -9.03
CA GLY A 153 10.34 9.11 -8.16
C GLY A 153 10.98 9.54 -6.83
N ASP A 154 12.29 9.33 -6.64
CA ASP A 154 12.99 9.84 -5.46
C ASP A 154 12.93 11.37 -5.48
N PRO A 155 12.34 12.03 -4.48
CA PRO A 155 12.22 13.48 -4.49
C PRO A 155 13.57 14.21 -4.36
N ARG A 156 14.65 13.48 -4.04
CA ARG A 156 16.02 13.99 -4.03
C ARG A 156 16.70 13.95 -5.41
N ALA A 157 16.11 13.29 -6.40
CA ALA A 157 16.69 13.12 -7.73
C ALA A 157 16.90 14.46 -8.45
N GLY A 158 18.08 14.64 -9.06
CA GLY A 158 18.44 15.83 -9.82
C GLY A 158 18.86 17.04 -8.97
N ASN A 159 18.83 16.91 -7.65
CA ASN A 159 19.17 17.99 -6.70
C ASN A 159 20.53 17.78 -6.01
N GLY A 160 21.42 16.96 -6.58
CA GLY A 160 22.77 16.70 -6.06
C GLY A 160 22.87 15.56 -5.05
N GLU A 161 21.77 15.25 -4.33
CA GLU A 161 21.70 14.11 -3.41
C GLU A 161 21.51 12.80 -4.16
N CYS A 162 20.56 12.76 -5.10
CA CYS A 162 20.37 11.63 -6.00
C CYS A 162 20.57 12.08 -7.45
N PRO A 163 21.13 11.23 -8.33
CA PRO A 163 21.26 11.61 -9.71
C PRO A 163 19.88 11.76 -10.36
N ALA A 164 19.77 12.61 -11.38
CA ALA A 164 18.52 12.80 -12.12
C ALA A 164 18.15 11.52 -12.87
N TYR A 165 16.86 11.25 -13.05
CA TYR A 165 16.41 10.19 -13.95
C TYR A 165 16.33 10.69 -15.38
N CYS A 166 16.70 9.84 -16.33
CA CYS A 166 16.55 10.17 -17.73
C CYS A 166 15.07 10.27 -18.12
N THR A 167 14.76 11.27 -18.92
CA THR A 167 13.44 11.58 -19.46
C THR A 167 13.39 11.34 -20.97
N GLU A 168 12.21 11.47 -21.56
CA GLU A 168 12.02 11.37 -23.00
C GLU A 168 12.79 12.43 -23.81
N GLN A 169 13.24 13.52 -23.18
CA GLN A 169 13.99 14.59 -23.82
C GLN A 169 15.48 14.29 -23.89
N ASP A 170 15.95 13.31 -23.13
CA ASP A 170 17.36 12.95 -23.06
C ASP A 170 17.74 12.07 -24.25
N THR A 171 18.83 12.45 -24.93
CA THR A 171 19.36 11.69 -26.07
C THR A 171 20.46 10.71 -25.66
N SER A 172 20.95 10.79 -24.42
CA SER A 172 22.02 9.96 -23.86
C SER A 172 22.03 10.02 -22.33
N THR A 173 22.62 9.03 -21.67
CA THR A 173 22.70 8.90 -20.19
C THR A 173 23.82 9.73 -19.54
N SER A 174 24.49 10.61 -20.29
CA SER A 174 25.69 11.32 -19.80
C SER A 174 25.48 12.26 -18.58
N GLY A 175 24.25 12.46 -18.12
CA GLY A 175 23.93 13.26 -16.93
C GLY A 175 22.74 12.74 -16.12
N CYS A 176 22.28 11.52 -16.39
CA CYS A 176 21.09 10.95 -15.76
C CYS A 176 21.22 9.43 -15.64
N VAL A 177 20.46 8.82 -14.72
CA VAL A 177 20.34 7.37 -14.59
C VAL A 177 19.06 6.90 -15.25
N CYS A 178 19.12 5.73 -15.88
CA CYS A 178 17.92 5.12 -16.43
C CYS A 178 16.96 4.73 -15.29
N PRO A 179 15.68 5.15 -15.35
CA PRO A 179 14.69 4.67 -14.38
C PRO A 179 14.52 3.16 -14.51
N LEU A 180 14.37 2.43 -13.41
CA LEU A 180 14.17 0.97 -13.50
C LEU A 180 12.74 0.62 -13.92
N ILE A 181 11.76 1.45 -13.57
CA ILE A 181 10.34 1.25 -13.84
C ILE A 181 9.72 2.53 -14.39
N VAL A 182 8.97 2.40 -15.49
CA VAL A 182 8.24 3.51 -16.12
C VAL A 182 6.84 3.09 -16.54
N SER A 183 5.97 4.08 -16.79
CA SER A 183 4.63 3.83 -17.33
C SER A 183 4.70 3.15 -18.69
N ASP A 184 3.65 2.40 -19.05
CA ASP A 184 3.64 1.62 -20.30
C ASP A 184 3.77 2.49 -21.56
N ASN A 185 3.35 3.75 -21.45
CA ASN A 185 3.40 4.74 -22.52
C ASN A 185 4.63 5.65 -22.46
N ALA A 186 5.52 5.47 -21.49
CA ALA A 186 6.72 6.30 -21.37
C ALA A 186 7.66 6.06 -22.56
N THR A 187 8.26 7.16 -23.04
CA THR A 187 9.39 7.16 -23.96
C THR A 187 10.66 7.39 -23.15
N ILE A 188 11.71 6.60 -23.41
CA ILE A 188 12.99 6.66 -22.70
C ILE A 188 14.14 6.67 -23.71
N PRO A 189 15.34 7.15 -23.33
CA PRO A 189 16.50 7.11 -24.21
C PRO A 189 16.83 5.68 -24.65
N GLN A 190 17.38 5.54 -25.86
CA GLN A 190 17.71 4.23 -26.44
C GLN A 190 18.59 3.38 -25.51
N ASP A 191 19.57 4.02 -24.86
CA ASP A 191 20.53 3.36 -23.96
C ASP A 191 19.90 2.91 -22.62
N CYS A 192 18.66 3.33 -22.35
CA CYS A 192 17.91 2.93 -21.16
C CYS A 192 16.96 1.74 -21.41
N ILE A 193 16.71 1.35 -22.66
CA ILE A 193 15.70 0.34 -23.00
C ILE A 193 15.98 -1.01 -22.34
N GLU A 194 17.24 -1.43 -22.27
CA GLU A 194 17.61 -2.73 -21.68
C GLU A 194 17.59 -2.73 -20.15
N GLN A 195 17.67 -1.56 -19.53
CA GLN A 195 17.72 -1.39 -18.07
C GLN A 195 16.35 -1.06 -17.45
N THR A 196 15.40 -0.62 -18.28
CA THR A 196 14.10 -0.13 -17.85
C THR A 196 13.00 -1.14 -18.15
N LYS A 197 12.16 -1.43 -17.15
CA LYS A 197 10.94 -2.22 -17.32
C LYS A 197 9.73 -1.29 -17.40
N LYS A 198 8.79 -1.61 -18.27
CA LYS A 198 7.45 -1.00 -18.26
C LYS A 198 6.59 -1.66 -17.20
N CYS A 199 5.62 -0.94 -16.62
CA CYS A 199 4.71 -1.48 -15.60
C CYS A 199 4.10 -2.84 -16.01
N SER A 200 3.70 -2.99 -17.28
CA SER A 200 3.11 -4.23 -17.81
C SER A 200 4.05 -5.43 -17.82
N ASN A 201 5.37 -5.17 -17.81
CA ASN A 201 6.43 -6.17 -17.92
C ASN A 201 7.20 -6.34 -16.59
N ALA A 202 6.85 -5.55 -15.58
CA ALA A 202 7.42 -5.59 -14.25
C ALA A 202 6.95 -6.84 -13.47
N GLN A 203 7.82 -7.39 -12.64
CA GLN A 203 7.41 -8.40 -11.64
C GLN A 203 6.72 -7.70 -10.47
N LEU A 204 5.96 -8.43 -9.65
CA LEU A 204 5.28 -7.86 -8.49
C LEU A 204 6.26 -7.14 -7.56
N GLN A 205 7.41 -7.73 -7.25
CA GLN A 205 8.42 -7.07 -6.41
C GLN A 205 8.97 -5.77 -7.01
N ASP A 206 8.98 -5.63 -8.34
CA ASP A 206 9.43 -4.39 -8.99
C ASP A 206 8.39 -3.27 -8.82
N LEU A 207 7.14 -3.61 -8.49
CA LEU A 207 6.05 -2.64 -8.30
C LEU A 207 5.96 -2.10 -6.87
N ILE A 208 6.72 -2.62 -5.92
CA ILE A 208 6.69 -2.13 -4.53
C ILE A 208 7.20 -0.69 -4.48
N GLY A 209 6.44 0.18 -3.80
CA GLY A 209 6.79 1.59 -3.64
C GLY A 209 6.62 2.46 -4.91
N ILE A 210 6.22 1.90 -6.06
CA ILE A 210 5.94 2.69 -7.25
C ILE A 210 4.64 3.52 -7.06
N PRO A 211 4.64 4.85 -7.21
CA PRO A 211 3.44 5.68 -7.18
C PRO A 211 2.43 5.29 -8.24
N VAL A 212 1.16 5.49 -7.91
CA VAL A 212 0.02 5.30 -8.83
C VAL A 212 0.06 6.22 -10.06
N SER A 213 0.79 7.33 -9.98
CA SER A 213 1.04 8.25 -11.10
C SER A 213 1.99 7.69 -12.15
N ILE A 214 2.81 6.69 -11.81
CA ILE A 214 3.73 6.02 -12.74
C ILE A 214 3.12 4.70 -13.20
N CYS A 215 2.78 3.82 -12.25
CA CYS A 215 2.13 2.55 -12.53
C CYS A 215 0.75 2.54 -11.87
N SER A 216 -0.31 2.46 -12.66
CA SER A 216 -1.67 2.26 -12.13
C SER A 216 -1.74 0.99 -11.27
N CYS A 217 -2.68 0.96 -10.33
CA CYS A 217 -2.89 -0.22 -9.48
C CYS A 217 -3.33 -1.42 -10.32
N LEU A 218 -2.74 -2.59 -10.05
CA LEU A 218 -3.15 -3.83 -10.67
C LEU A 218 -4.59 -4.15 -10.25
N PRO A 219 -5.37 -4.83 -11.10
CA PRO A 219 -6.74 -5.20 -10.78
C PRO A 219 -6.82 -6.33 -9.74
N ALA A 220 -5.70 -6.97 -9.43
CA ALA A 220 -5.58 -8.06 -8.47
C ALA A 220 -4.15 -8.24 -8.00
N GLY A 221 -3.99 -8.50 -6.69
CA GLY A 221 -2.69 -8.85 -6.11
C GLY A 221 -1.62 -7.77 -6.26
N ASP A 222 -2.00 -6.50 -6.39
CA ASP A 222 -1.03 -5.41 -6.37
C ASP A 222 -0.28 -5.41 -5.03
N PRO A 223 1.05 -5.50 -5.02
CA PRO A 223 1.84 -5.53 -3.79
C PRO A 223 1.79 -4.21 -3.03
N ARG A 224 1.27 -3.14 -3.63
CA ARG A 224 1.04 -1.84 -3.00
C ARG A 224 -0.36 -1.68 -2.40
N ALA A 225 -1.22 -2.70 -2.49
CA ALA A 225 -2.61 -2.62 -2.00
C ALA A 225 -2.66 -2.39 -0.48
N GLY A 226 -3.46 -1.42 -0.05
CA GLY A 226 -3.57 -0.97 1.34
C GLY A 226 -2.55 0.09 1.77
N ASN A 227 -1.63 0.47 0.89
CA ASN A 227 -0.76 1.62 1.08
C ASN A 227 -0.97 2.62 -0.07
N LEU A 228 -0.19 2.50 -1.15
CA LEU A 228 -0.31 3.39 -2.32
C LEU A 228 -1.52 3.08 -3.20
N CYS A 229 -1.97 1.83 -3.19
CA CYS A 229 -3.14 1.38 -3.92
C CYS A 229 -4.30 1.07 -2.96
N PRO A 230 -5.56 1.23 -3.39
CA PRO A 230 -6.68 0.81 -2.58
C PRO A 230 -6.58 -0.68 -2.20
N SER A 231 -6.91 -1.01 -0.95
CA SER A 231 -6.98 -2.42 -0.51
C SER A 231 -8.04 -3.19 -1.28
N TYR A 232 -7.87 -4.49 -1.44
CA TYR A 232 -8.93 -5.35 -1.98
C TYR A 232 -9.90 -5.82 -0.90
N CYS A 233 -11.18 -5.88 -1.22
CA CYS A 233 -12.19 -6.36 -0.28
C CYS A 233 -12.05 -7.86 -0.02
N THR A 234 -12.00 -8.24 1.26
CA THR A 234 -12.03 -9.65 1.70
C THR A 234 -13.42 -10.10 2.15
N SER A 235 -14.28 -9.14 2.50
CA SER A 235 -15.71 -9.30 2.74
C SER A 235 -16.42 -7.96 2.55
N LYS A 236 -17.71 -7.87 2.89
CA LYS A 236 -18.48 -6.63 2.79
C LYS A 236 -17.81 -5.51 3.57
N ASP A 237 -17.51 -4.42 2.86
CA ASP A 237 -16.89 -3.18 3.37
C ASP A 237 -15.65 -3.42 4.25
N THR A 238 -14.91 -4.51 3.99
CA THR A 238 -13.75 -4.90 4.80
C THR A 238 -12.53 -5.15 3.90
N PRO A 239 -11.46 -4.35 4.04
CA PRO A 239 -11.39 -3.12 4.85
C PRO A 239 -12.31 -2.02 4.30
N THR A 240 -12.63 -1.01 5.11
CA THR A 240 -13.49 0.11 4.67
C THR A 240 -12.92 0.75 3.40
N ASP A 241 -13.80 1.10 2.46
CA ASP A 241 -13.44 1.72 1.17
C ASP A 241 -12.48 0.90 0.28
N CYS A 242 -12.42 -0.42 0.50
CA CYS A 242 -11.69 -1.35 -0.36
C CYS A 242 -12.22 -1.35 -1.82
N VAL A 243 -11.52 -1.99 -2.75
CA VAL A 243 -11.95 -2.17 -4.15
C VAL A 243 -12.18 -3.65 -4.50
N CYS A 244 -13.05 -3.91 -5.47
CA CYS A 244 -13.33 -5.28 -5.91
C CYS A 244 -12.23 -5.81 -6.84
N GLN A 245 -11.62 -6.91 -6.43
CA GLN A 245 -10.55 -7.58 -7.16
C GLN A 245 -11.06 -8.32 -8.41
N SER A 246 -10.31 -8.30 -9.52
CA SER A 246 -10.63 -9.12 -10.70
C SER A 246 -10.09 -10.55 -10.61
N GLY A 247 -10.91 -11.54 -10.98
CA GLY A 247 -10.45 -12.93 -11.16
C GLY A 247 -10.52 -13.86 -9.94
N THR A 248 -11.20 -13.49 -8.85
CA THR A 248 -11.27 -14.34 -7.64
C THR A 248 -12.30 -15.47 -7.76
N LYS A 249 -11.82 -16.72 -7.76
CA LYS A 249 -12.54 -17.89 -7.19
C LYS A 249 -12.10 -18.00 -5.74
N GLY A 250 -12.89 -17.49 -4.80
CA GLY A 250 -12.59 -17.48 -3.38
C GLY A 250 -13.86 -17.30 -2.54
N SER A 251 -13.71 -17.10 -1.22
CA SER A 251 -14.85 -16.89 -0.31
C SER A 251 -15.63 -15.60 -0.59
N TYR A 252 -15.01 -14.61 -1.24
CA TYR A 252 -15.61 -13.34 -1.60
C TYR A 252 -15.29 -12.97 -3.06
N PRO A 253 -16.04 -13.52 -4.04
CA PRO A 253 -15.79 -13.30 -5.46
C PRO A 253 -16.17 -11.89 -5.91
N LYS A 254 -15.60 -11.43 -7.03
CA LYS A 254 -15.85 -10.09 -7.61
C LYS A 254 -17.33 -9.74 -7.70
N ASP A 255 -18.15 -10.61 -8.27
CA ASP A 255 -19.59 -10.35 -8.46
C ASP A 255 -20.31 -10.12 -7.13
N LYS A 256 -19.90 -10.86 -6.09
CA LYS A 256 -20.42 -10.68 -4.73
C LYS A 256 -19.94 -9.38 -4.11
N CYS A 257 -18.66 -9.05 -4.28
CA CYS A 257 -18.11 -7.77 -3.85
C CYS A 257 -18.84 -6.58 -4.49
N GLU A 258 -19.05 -6.64 -5.81
CA GLU A 258 -19.77 -5.60 -6.55
C GLU A 258 -21.24 -5.56 -6.16
N GLU A 259 -21.88 -6.69 -5.84
CA GLU A 259 -23.23 -6.73 -5.26
C GLU A 259 -23.31 -6.04 -3.91
N ASP A 260 -22.36 -6.32 -3.01
CA ASP A 260 -22.37 -5.77 -1.67
C ASP A 260 -21.96 -4.28 -1.64
N LYS A 261 -21.16 -3.83 -2.62
CA LYS A 261 -20.77 -2.43 -2.87
C LYS A 261 -21.76 -1.62 -3.68
N ARG A 262 -22.68 -2.27 -4.40
CA ARG A 262 -23.87 -1.57 -4.85
C ARG A 262 -24.49 -1.07 -3.56
N ASP A 263 -24.55 0.25 -3.41
CA ASP A 263 -25.38 0.90 -2.40
C ASP A 263 -26.65 0.06 -2.32
N PRO A 264 -27.11 -0.35 -1.12
CA PRO A 264 -28.44 -0.88 -1.00
C PRO A 264 -29.29 0.06 -1.83
N ILE A 265 -30.04 -0.49 -2.79
CA ILE A 265 -31.27 0.15 -3.18
C ILE A 265 -31.90 0.44 -1.82
N GLN A 266 -31.79 1.71 -1.37
CA GLN A 266 -32.41 2.16 -0.14
C GLN A 266 -33.81 1.59 -0.28
N PRO A 267 -34.22 0.72 0.68
CA PRO A 267 -35.40 -0.10 0.52
C PRO A 267 -36.45 0.81 -0.04
N TYR A 268 -37.01 0.44 -1.20
CA TYR A 268 -38.14 1.11 -1.81
C TYR A 268 -39.06 1.54 -0.67
N ILE A 269 -38.90 2.78 -0.22
CA ILE A 269 -39.88 3.45 0.60
C ILE A 269 -40.99 3.44 -0.41
N ASP A 270 -42.07 2.74 -0.07
CA ASP A 270 -43.33 2.86 -0.76
C ASP A 270 -43.65 4.35 -0.69
N CYS A 271 -43.10 5.10 -1.64
CA CYS A 271 -43.44 6.46 -1.92
C CYS A 271 -44.93 6.35 -2.06
N PRO A 272 -45.71 7.02 -1.17
CA PRO A 272 -47.16 6.83 -1.15
C PRO A 272 -47.57 6.92 -2.61
N THR A 273 -48.22 5.87 -3.11
CA THR A 273 -48.30 5.45 -4.53
C THR A 273 -48.66 6.53 -5.57
N LYS A 274 -48.84 7.78 -5.15
CA LYS A 274 -48.86 9.04 -5.91
C LYS A 274 -48.22 10.17 -5.05
N PRO A 275 -46.92 10.49 -5.20
CA PRO A 275 -46.36 11.70 -4.60
C PRO A 275 -47.09 12.94 -5.15
N THR A 276 -47.12 14.01 -4.36
CA THR A 276 -47.63 15.33 -4.80
C THR A 276 -46.46 16.23 -5.15
N ILE A 277 -46.72 17.33 -5.86
CA ILE A 277 -45.67 18.29 -6.31
C ILE A 277 -44.79 18.82 -5.15
N ASP A 278 -45.32 18.82 -3.93
CA ASP A 278 -44.67 19.31 -2.70
C ASP A 278 -44.11 18.19 -1.80
N THR A 279 -44.24 16.90 -2.17
CA THR A 279 -43.77 15.78 -1.33
C THR A 279 -42.24 15.84 -1.18
N PRO A 280 -41.69 16.10 0.03
CA PRO A 280 -40.28 16.41 0.26
C PRO A 280 -39.28 15.37 -0.28
N GLU A 281 -38.08 15.81 -0.67
CA GLU A 281 -37.00 14.90 -1.12
C GLU A 281 -36.58 13.92 0.00
N SER A 282 -36.71 14.34 1.26
CA SER A 282 -36.44 13.49 2.42
C SER A 282 -37.46 12.37 2.63
N GLU A 283 -38.69 12.53 2.11
CA GLU A 283 -39.73 11.50 2.16
C GLU A 283 -39.65 10.59 0.93
N CYS A 284 -39.34 11.16 -0.23
CA CYS A 284 -39.17 10.46 -1.49
C CYS A 284 -38.06 11.10 -2.30
N ARG A 285 -37.00 10.36 -2.63
CA ARG A 285 -35.92 10.90 -3.48
C ARG A 285 -36.46 11.27 -4.86
N CYS A 286 -35.87 12.29 -5.49
CA CYS A 286 -36.18 12.65 -6.86
C CYS A 286 -35.69 11.58 -7.85
N PRO A 287 -36.46 11.26 -8.90
CA PRO A 287 -36.03 10.32 -9.94
C PRO A 287 -34.83 10.88 -10.71
N ILE A 288 -34.02 9.98 -11.28
CA ILE A 288 -32.85 10.34 -12.10
C ILE A 288 -33.23 10.42 -13.59
N ILE A 289 -32.81 11.49 -14.28
CA ILE A 289 -33.19 11.79 -15.68
C ILE A 289 -32.83 10.69 -16.70
N ARG A 290 -31.94 9.75 -16.35
CA ARG A 290 -31.57 8.61 -17.21
C ARG A 290 -32.69 7.56 -17.30
N HIS A 291 -33.69 7.62 -16.42
CA HIS A 291 -34.88 6.77 -16.42
C HIS A 291 -36.08 7.61 -16.86
N SER A 292 -36.26 7.76 -18.18
CA SER A 292 -37.24 8.68 -18.77
C SER A 292 -38.67 8.43 -18.32
N ASP A 293 -39.02 7.17 -18.07
CA ASP A 293 -40.40 6.78 -17.76
C ASP A 293 -40.75 7.21 -16.33
N GLU A 294 -39.86 6.95 -15.36
CA GLU A 294 -40.00 7.40 -13.97
C GLU A 294 -39.92 8.94 -13.85
N TRP A 295 -39.05 9.57 -14.64
CA TRP A 295 -38.92 11.03 -14.66
C TRP A 295 -40.20 11.72 -15.13
N ASN A 296 -40.86 11.18 -16.17
CA ASN A 296 -42.07 11.78 -16.74
C ASN A 296 -43.34 11.48 -15.94
N GLU A 297 -43.34 10.44 -15.11
CA GLU A 297 -44.48 10.04 -14.27
C GLU A 297 -44.47 10.69 -12.88
N ASP A 298 -43.33 11.19 -12.38
CA ASP A 298 -43.25 11.88 -11.09
C ASP A 298 -43.71 13.35 -11.20
N PRO A 299 -44.83 13.75 -10.57
CA PRO A 299 -45.35 15.12 -10.65
C PRO A 299 -44.41 16.19 -10.05
N ARG A 300 -43.36 15.80 -9.31
CA ARG A 300 -42.38 16.72 -8.72
C ARG A 300 -41.29 17.15 -9.71
N THR A 301 -41.13 16.46 -10.84
CA THR A 301 -40.20 16.86 -11.92
C THR A 301 -40.81 17.90 -12.86
N ALA A 302 -42.12 18.13 -12.76
CA ALA A 302 -42.82 19.18 -13.49
C ALA A 302 -42.38 20.58 -13.04
N GLU A 303 -42.63 21.59 -13.88
CA GLU A 303 -42.27 22.98 -13.61
C GLU A 303 -42.88 23.47 -12.27
N GLY A 304 -42.01 23.93 -11.36
CA GLY A 304 -42.40 24.36 -10.01
C GLY A 304 -42.39 23.26 -8.95
N GLY A 305 -42.10 22.01 -9.33
CA GLY A 305 -41.91 20.91 -8.39
C GLY A 305 -40.50 20.83 -7.81
N ILE A 306 -40.38 20.24 -6.62
CA ILE A 306 -39.11 20.18 -5.87
C ILE A 306 -38.00 19.37 -6.57
N CYS A 307 -38.35 18.54 -7.56
CA CYS A 307 -37.42 17.69 -8.30
C CYS A 307 -37.08 18.24 -9.70
N ALA A 308 -37.61 19.41 -10.07
CA ALA A 308 -37.38 20.03 -11.38
C ALA A 308 -35.89 20.36 -11.61
N ASP A 309 -35.18 20.78 -10.55
CA ASP A 309 -33.77 21.19 -10.62
C ASP A 309 -32.78 20.03 -10.43
N SER A 310 -33.27 18.84 -10.03
CA SER A 310 -32.45 17.64 -9.87
C SER A 310 -31.87 17.11 -11.19
N GLY A 311 -32.36 17.62 -12.33
CA GLY A 311 -31.88 17.30 -13.68
C GLY A 311 -30.66 18.11 -14.15
N LEU A 312 -30.06 18.95 -13.30
CA LEU A 312 -29.04 19.91 -13.74
C LEU A 312 -27.66 19.26 -13.97
N ILE A 313 -27.38 18.89 -15.22
CA ILE A 313 -26.06 19.19 -15.79
C ILE A 313 -25.90 20.70 -15.62
N LYS A 314 -24.90 21.14 -14.83
CA LYS A 314 -24.44 22.53 -14.83
C LYS A 314 -23.95 22.87 -16.25
N VAL A 315 -24.87 23.24 -17.13
CA VAL A 315 -24.54 23.93 -18.38
C VAL A 315 -24.10 25.32 -17.93
N ILE A 316 -22.80 25.55 -17.96
CA ILE A 316 -22.17 26.83 -17.69
C ILE A 316 -22.69 27.82 -18.74
N GLN A 317 -23.78 28.53 -18.44
CA GLN A 317 -24.16 29.74 -19.17
C GLN A 317 -23.30 30.90 -18.65
N THR A 318 -22.05 30.95 -19.08
CA THR A 318 -21.21 32.15 -18.96
C THR A 318 -20.89 32.67 -20.35
N VAL A 319 -21.91 33.06 -21.11
CA VAL A 319 -21.76 33.97 -22.24
C VAL A 319 -23.01 34.83 -22.28
N VAL A 320 -22.84 36.12 -22.58
CA VAL A 320 -23.85 37.19 -22.64
C VAL A 320 -24.00 37.99 -21.33
N PHE A 321 -23.01 38.83 -21.02
CA PHE A 321 -23.25 40.18 -20.43
C PHE A 321 -22.03 41.14 -20.44
N VAL A 322 -21.07 41.02 -21.39
CA VAL A 322 -19.93 41.97 -21.48
C VAL A 322 -19.75 42.57 -22.89
N VAL A 323 -20.81 42.69 -23.69
CA VAL A 323 -20.73 43.36 -25.02
C VAL A 323 -21.62 44.61 -25.12
N ILE A 324 -22.38 44.98 -24.08
CA ILE A 324 -23.36 46.10 -24.18
C ILE A 324 -23.05 47.31 -23.29
N ILE A 325 -22.05 47.28 -22.39
CA ILE A 325 -21.73 48.46 -21.55
C ILE A 325 -20.23 48.79 -21.48
N ILE A 326 -19.51 48.77 -22.62
CA ILE A 326 -18.32 49.62 -22.81
C ILE A 326 -18.22 50.02 -24.30
N PRO A 327 -19.02 51.00 -24.75
CA PRO A 327 -18.44 52.00 -25.64
C PRO A 327 -18.88 53.40 -25.20
N ILE A 328 -18.69 53.74 -23.93
CA ILE A 328 -18.77 55.11 -23.45
C ILE A 328 -17.71 55.27 -22.37
N LEU A 329 -16.47 55.60 -22.76
CA LEU A 329 -15.45 56.29 -21.94
C LEU A 329 -14.07 56.36 -22.64
N VAL A 330 -14.04 56.64 -23.95
CA VAL A 330 -12.84 57.23 -24.59
C VAL A 330 -13.31 58.22 -25.65
N LEU A 331 -13.81 59.38 -25.21
CA LEU A 331 -13.92 60.63 -25.99
C LEU A 331 -14.43 61.75 -25.06
N VAL A 332 -13.58 62.18 -24.13
CA VAL A 332 -13.40 63.57 -23.66
C VAL A 332 -11.97 63.69 -23.17
#